data_AF-A0A060Q3V5-F1
#
_entry.id   AF-A0A060Q3V5-F1
#
_cell.length_a   1.000
_cell.length_b   1.000
_cell.length_c   1.000
_cell.angle_alpha   90.00
_cell.angle_beta   90.00
_cell.angle_gamma   90.00
#
_symmetry.space_group_name_H-M   'P 1'
#
loop_
_entity.id
_entity.type
_entity.pdbx_description
1 polymer ?
#
loop_
_entity_poly.entity_id
_entity_poly.type
_entity_poly.pdbx_seq_one_letter_code
_entity_poly.pdbx_strand_id
1 'polypeptide(L)'
;MNEIDFINFNQPLNLEQELGNGYIKLTNHSFNEGAGHYHIESEILDESHQMIGNFTIDTYIYNFHIDDQNMNTKLYIEMDLKGDMRKINSLRKDI
;
A
#
# COMPACT_ATOMS: atom_id res chain seq x y z
N MET A 1 -25.38 8.31 -12.50
CA MET A 1 -24.18 8.35 -11.65
C MET A 1 -24.22 7.05 -10.87
N ASN A 2 -23.56 6.00 -11.36
CA ASN A 2 -23.50 4.72 -10.67
C ASN A 2 -22.45 4.89 -9.58
N GLU A 3 -22.88 4.94 -8.32
CA GLU A 3 -21.97 4.82 -7.18
C GLU A 3 -21.15 3.55 -7.38
N ILE A 4 -19.86 3.73 -7.62
CA ILE A 4 -18.89 2.65 -7.49
C ILE A 4 -18.83 2.40 -5.98
N ASP A 5 -19.52 1.36 -5.55
CA ASP A 5 -19.57 0.92 -4.16
C ASP A 5 -18.21 0.27 -3.86
N PHE A 6 -17.24 1.10 -3.52
CA PHE A 6 -15.92 0.63 -3.15
C PHE A 6 -16.05 -0.13 -1.82
N ILE A 7 -15.64 -1.39 -1.86
CA ILE A 7 -15.47 -2.33 -0.74
C ILE A 7 -15.21 -1.58 0.56
N ASN A 8 -16.04 -1.84 1.57
CA ASN A 8 -16.00 -1.35 2.95
C ASN A 8 -14.57 -0.98 3.44
N PHE A 9 -14.14 0.26 3.17
CA PHE A 9 -12.74 0.74 3.29
C PHE A 9 -12.18 0.80 4.72
N ASN A 10 -12.98 0.41 5.73
CA ASN A 10 -12.63 0.52 7.14
C ASN A 10 -12.45 -0.83 7.82
N GLN A 11 -12.33 -1.93 7.06
CA GLN A 11 -12.02 -3.24 7.65
C GLN A 11 -10.52 -3.53 7.55
N PRO A 12 -9.88 -4.03 8.63
CA PRO A 12 -8.49 -4.46 8.56
C PRO A 12 -8.36 -5.56 7.51
N LEU A 13 -7.58 -5.29 6.48
CA LEU A 13 -7.26 -6.25 5.45
C LEU A 13 -6.14 -7.13 5.98
N ASN A 14 -6.45 -8.30 6.56
CA ASN A 14 -5.42 -9.32 6.87
C ASN A 14 -4.95 -10.03 5.58
N LEU A 15 -4.50 -9.24 4.59
CA LEU A 15 -3.97 -9.75 3.34
C LEU A 15 -2.45 -9.81 3.46
N GLU A 16 -1.93 -11.02 3.53
CA GLU A 16 -0.50 -11.30 3.58
C GLU A 16 -0.04 -11.87 2.24
N GLN A 17 1.11 -11.38 1.77
CA GLN A 17 1.70 -11.77 0.49
C GLN A 17 3.20 -12.02 0.65
N GLU A 18 3.73 -13.00 -0.08
CA GLU A 18 5.18 -13.27 -0.09
C GLU A 18 5.97 -12.05 -0.59
N LEU A 19 7.06 -11.73 0.13
CA LEU A 19 8.04 -10.70 -0.20
C LEU A 19 9.44 -11.29 -0.07
N GLY A 20 9.96 -11.85 -1.17
CA GLY A 20 11.24 -12.54 -1.15
C GLY A 20 11.17 -13.81 -0.28
N ASN A 21 11.97 -13.87 0.78
CA ASN A 21 11.93 -14.95 1.79
C ASN A 21 11.05 -14.63 3.01
N GLY A 22 10.46 -13.43 3.06
CA GLY A 22 9.52 -13.03 4.10
C GLY A 22 8.15 -12.73 3.52
N TYR A 23 7.41 -11.88 4.21
CA TYR A 23 6.06 -11.49 3.85
C TYR A 23 5.84 -10.00 4.01
N ILE A 24 4.89 -9.46 3.25
CA ILE A 24 4.27 -8.17 3.52
C ILE A 24 2.83 -8.42 3.90
N LYS A 25 2.41 -7.88 5.04
CA LYS A 25 1.05 -8.00 5.54
C LYS A 25 0.42 -6.62 5.52
N LEU A 26 -0.61 -6.44 4.71
CA LEU A 26 -1.46 -5.26 4.78
C LEU A 26 -2.10 -5.22 6.17
N THR A 27 -2.08 -4.08 6.84
CA THR A 27 -2.67 -3.94 8.18
C THR A 27 -3.78 -2.92 8.20
N ASN A 28 -3.65 -1.88 7.38
CA ASN A 28 -4.59 -0.78 7.34
C ASN A 28 -4.60 -0.09 5.99
N HIS A 29 -5.69 0.61 5.70
CA HIS A 29 -5.78 1.51 4.58
C HIS A 29 -6.84 2.58 4.88
N SER A 30 -6.74 3.73 4.24
CA SER A 30 -7.78 4.74 4.28
C SER A 30 -7.79 5.56 2.99
N PHE A 31 -8.97 6.06 2.64
CA PHE A 31 -9.16 6.96 1.50
C PHE A 31 -9.86 8.23 1.96
N ASN A 32 -9.24 9.38 1.72
CA ASN A 32 -9.83 10.69 1.87
C ASN A 32 -10.14 11.26 0.48
N GLU A 33 -11.39 11.11 0.06
CA GLU A 33 -11.87 11.60 -1.24
C GLU A 33 -11.66 13.12 -1.39
N GLY A 34 -11.93 13.89 -0.33
CA GLY A 34 -11.81 15.35 -0.37
C GLY A 34 -10.38 15.86 -0.57
N ALA A 35 -9.39 15.08 -0.15
CA ALA A 35 -7.97 15.36 -0.38
C ALA A 35 -7.38 14.58 -1.58
N GLY A 36 -8.16 13.69 -2.21
CA GLY A 36 -7.64 12.74 -3.18
C GLY A 36 -6.49 11.88 -2.63
N HIS A 37 -6.51 11.59 -1.33
CA HIS A 37 -5.41 10.96 -0.62
C HIS A 37 -5.77 9.53 -0.24
N TYR A 38 -4.93 8.59 -0.64
CA TYR A 38 -5.02 7.18 -0.28
C TYR A 38 -3.80 6.78 0.53
N HIS A 39 -4.03 6.15 1.68
CA HIS A 39 -2.99 5.73 2.59
C HIS A 39 -3.06 4.21 2.79
N ILE A 40 -1.91 3.55 2.79
CA ILE A 40 -1.74 2.13 3.06
C ILE A 40 -0.71 1.97 4.19
N GLU A 41 -1.00 1.11 5.15
CA GLU A 41 -0.04 0.62 6.15
C GLU A 41 0.12 -0.89 6.03
N SER A 42 1.36 -1.35 6.08
CA SER A 42 1.72 -2.77 6.06
C SER A 42 2.84 -3.09 7.05
N GLU A 43 2.86 -4.32 7.54
CA GLU A 43 3.99 -4.91 8.27
C GLU A 43 4.89 -5.68 7.29
N ILE A 44 6.20 -5.60 7.50
CA ILE A 44 7.19 -6.48 6.86
C ILE A 44 7.52 -7.58 7.86
N LEU A 45 7.31 -8.82 7.45
CA LEU A 45 7.52 -10.00 8.27
C LEU A 45 8.69 -10.84 7.76
N ASP A 46 9.42 -11.49 8.65
CA ASP A 46 10.38 -12.52 8.30
C ASP A 46 9.70 -13.87 7.93
N GLU A 47 10.51 -14.88 7.60
CA GLU A 47 10.03 -16.24 7.26
C GLU A 47 9.21 -16.90 8.39
N SER A 48 9.43 -16.47 9.63
CA SER A 48 8.72 -16.94 10.82
C SER A 48 7.49 -16.07 11.14
N HIS A 49 7.09 -15.19 10.22
CA HIS A 49 5.98 -14.25 10.35
C HIS A 49 6.15 -13.26 11.52
N GLN A 50 7.39 -13.00 11.94
CA GLN A 50 7.69 -11.98 12.94
C GLN A 50 7.88 -10.63 12.26
N MET A 51 7.27 -9.59 12.82
CA MET A 51 7.42 -8.24 12.30
C MET A 51 8.86 -7.73 12.48
N ILE A 52 9.48 -7.35 11.37
CA ILE A 52 10.83 -6.78 11.30
C ILE A 52 10.84 -5.33 10.81
N GLY A 53 9.69 -4.82 10.36
CA GLY A 53 9.51 -3.45 9.94
C GLY A 53 8.08 -3.14 9.53
N ASN A 54 7.86 -1.90 9.11
CA ASN A 54 6.61 -1.38 8.62
C ASN A 54 6.85 -0.64 7.30
N PHE A 55 5.84 -0.66 6.44
CA PHE A 55 5.84 -0.02 5.14
C PHE A 55 4.57 0.79 4.98
N THR A 56 4.70 2.05 4.59
CA THR A 56 3.55 2.91 4.31
C THR A 56 3.63 3.45 2.88
N ILE A 57 2.46 3.57 2.24
CA ILE A 57 2.31 4.23 0.95
C ILE A 57 1.26 5.33 1.11
N ASP A 58 1.64 6.56 0.80
CA ASP A 58 0.76 7.70 0.68
C ASP A 58 0.66 8.12 -0.79
N THR A 59 -0.53 8.03 -1.35
CA THR A 59 -0.82 8.39 -2.74
C THR A 59 -1.74 9.60 -2.78
N TYR A 60 -1.37 10.63 -3.52
CA TYR A 60 -2.14 11.86 -3.67
C TYR A 60 -2.50 12.07 -5.14
N ILE A 61 -3.78 12.26 -5.42
CA ILE A 61 -4.27 12.60 -6.75
C ILE A 61 -3.96 14.07 -7.01
N TYR A 62 -2.97 14.32 -7.86
CA TYR A 62 -2.54 15.67 -8.24
C TYR A 62 -3.40 16.27 -9.35
N ASN A 63 -3.78 15.45 -10.33
CA ASN A 63 -4.66 15.86 -11.42
C ASN A 63 -5.46 14.67 -11.91
N PHE A 64 -6.75 14.88 -12.14
CA PHE A 64 -7.66 13.88 -12.68
C PHE A 64 -8.46 14.46 -13.84
N HIS A 65 -8.40 13.79 -14.98
CA HIS A 65 -9.14 14.16 -16.17
C HIS A 65 -9.86 12.93 -16.73
N ILE A 66 -11.15 13.07 -17.00
CA ILE A 66 -11.94 12.10 -17.75
C ILE A 66 -12.54 12.81 -18.95
N ASP A 67 -12.44 12.19 -20.11
CA ASP A 67 -13.25 12.48 -21.29
C ASP A 67 -13.99 11.19 -21.74
N ASP A 68 -14.80 11.29 -22.80
CA ASP A 68 -15.63 10.18 -23.29
C ASP A 68 -14.82 8.95 -23.74
N GLN A 69 -13.49 9.07 -23.89
CA GLN A 69 -12.61 8.03 -24.39
C GLN A 69 -11.43 7.71 -23.45
N ASN A 70 -11.07 8.61 -22.54
CA ASN A 70 -9.85 8.50 -21.74
C ASN A 70 -10.08 8.88 -20.27
N MET A 71 -9.39 8.16 -19.39
CA MET A 71 -9.20 8.52 -18.00
C MET A 71 -7.70 8.72 -17.76
N ASN A 72 -7.30 9.93 -17.35
CA ASN A 72 -5.93 10.30 -17.06
C ASN A 72 -5.83 10.74 -15.59
N THR A 73 -4.89 10.13 -14.87
CA THR A 73 -4.59 10.48 -13.49
C THR A 73 -3.09 10.76 -13.34
N LYS A 74 -2.75 11.85 -12.66
CA LYS A 74 -1.40 12.12 -12.18
C LYS A 74 -1.37 11.94 -10.67
N LEU A 75 -0.48 11.08 -10.21
CA LEU A 75 -0.32 10.76 -8.80
C LEU A 75 1.03 11.27 -8.29
N TYR A 76 1.04 11.74 -7.06
CA TYR A 76 2.25 11.81 -6.24
C TYR A 76 2.21 10.62 -5.27
N ILE A 77 3.31 9.88 -5.18
CA ILE A 77 3.42 8.70 -4.29
C ILE A 77 4.62 8.93 -3.38
N GLU A 78 4.36 8.85 -2.09
CA GLU A 78 5.38 8.80 -1.03
C GLU A 78 5.36 7.39 -0.43
N MET A 79 6.54 6.79 -0.29
CA MET A 79 6.69 5.47 0.28
C MET A 79 7.73 5.54 1.38
N ASP A 80 7.42 4.95 2.53
CA ASP A 80 8.32 4.93 3.67
C ASP A 80 8.44 3.50 4.22
N LEU A 81 9.69 3.08 4.43
CA LEU A 81 10.04 1.74 4.90
C LEU A 81 10.92 1.91 6.14
N LYS A 82 10.42 1.46 7.28
CA LYS A 82 11.08 1.58 8.58
C LYS A 82 11.21 0.21 9.23
N GLY A 83 12.25 0.02 10.01
CA GLY A 83 12.51 -1.23 10.72
C GLY A 83 13.98 -1.64 10.72
N ASP A 84 14.25 -2.92 10.95
CA ASP A 84 15.59 -3.47 10.87
C ASP A 84 15.99 -3.65 9.40
N MET A 85 16.60 -2.62 8.81
CA MET A 85 16.99 -2.62 7.40
C MET A 85 17.96 -3.76 7.04
N ARG A 86 18.74 -4.30 7.99
CA ARG A 86 19.60 -5.46 7.70
C ARG A 86 18.76 -6.71 7.48
N LYS A 87 17.80 -6.97 8.37
CA LYS A 87 16.85 -8.07 8.22
C LYS A 87 15.98 -7.91 6.98
N ILE A 88 15.42 -6.72 6.76
CA ILE A 88 14.59 -6.45 5.59
C ILE A 88 15.37 -6.69 4.29
N ASN A 89 16.60 -6.17 4.19
CA ASN A 89 17.44 -6.40 3.01
C ASN A 89 17.80 -7.87 2.83
N SER A 90 17.90 -8.66 3.91
CA SER A 90 18.16 -10.10 3.84
C SER A 90 16.98 -10.91 3.29
N LEU A 91 15.77 -10.34 3.22
CA LEU A 91 14.62 -11.00 2.62
C LEU A 91 14.70 -11.06 1.09
N ARG A 92 15.53 -10.21 0.46
CA ARG A 92 15.65 -10.16 -0.99
C ARG A 92 16.09 -11.54 -1.52
N LYS A 93 15.30 -12.12 -2.42
CA LYS A 93 15.74 -13.27 -3.23
C LYS A 93 16.80 -12.79 -4.22
N ASP A 94 17.96 -13.43 -4.22
CA ASP A 94 18.90 -13.29 -5.33
C ASP A 94 18.20 -13.83 -6.59
N ILE A 95 18.04 -12.97 -7.59
CA ILE A 95 17.42 -13.30 -8.89
C ILE A 95 18.52 -13.68 -9.87
#